data_AF-A0A2H0P3T6-F1
#
_entry.id   AF-A0A2H0P3T6-F1
#
_cell.length_a   1.000
_cell.length_b   1.000
_cell.length_c   1.000
_cell.angle_alpha   90.00
_cell.angle_beta   90.00
_cell.angle_gamma   90.00
#
_symmetry.space_group_name_H-M   'P 1'
#
loop_
_entity.id
_entity.type
_entity.pdbx_description
1 polymer ?
#
loop_
_entity_poly.entity_id
_entity_poly.type
_entity_poly.pdbx_seq_one_letter_code
_entity_poly.pdbx_strand_id
1 'polypeptide(L)'
;MYVSGFRTAIPFGYLFFFGGLLALVIGGLYLVIAGALRRPRERAGIACGTFMVALGGWLFWSAAGAGGNLDLNASYSSETLVGKWEQDGSILVLNKDGTFVCSNGGECTTFGERGRWNKRRGGNDIEFVSSGKTIERAPVSYNEEIWFTDLSGDPDMWNGRLMFRQIREPANHLIDRPAAR
;
A
#
# COMPACT_ATOMS: atom_id res chain seq x y z
N MET A 1 -6.30 10.12 -6.99
CA MET A 1 -7.44 9.26 -7.41
C MET A 1 -7.65 8.25 -6.29
N TYR A 2 -8.74 8.36 -5.53
CA TYR A 2 -9.02 7.40 -4.45
C TYR A 2 -9.55 6.11 -5.06
N VAL A 3 -8.76 5.04 -4.99
CA VAL A 3 -9.27 3.69 -5.27
C VAL A 3 -10.05 3.27 -4.03
N SER A 4 -11.37 3.24 -4.14
CA SER A 4 -12.26 2.79 -3.06
C SER A 4 -12.16 1.27 -2.91
N GLY A 5 -11.18 0.80 -2.13
CA GLY A 5 -11.09 -0.60 -1.70
C GLY A 5 -12.06 -0.87 -0.54
N PHE A 6 -12.76 -2.01 -0.58
CA PHE A 6 -13.50 -2.53 0.58
C PHE A 6 -12.50 -2.91 1.67
N ARG A 7 -12.51 -2.19 2.80
CA ARG A 7 -11.68 -2.48 3.98
C ARG A 7 -12.56 -3.06 5.07
N THR A 8 -12.40 -4.34 5.39
CA THR A 8 -13.08 -4.98 6.52
C THR A 8 -12.04 -5.42 7.54
N ALA A 9 -12.10 -4.89 8.76
CA ALA A 9 -11.20 -5.19 9.88
C ALA A 9 -11.39 -6.61 10.49
N ILE A 10 -11.95 -7.54 9.71
CA ILE A 10 -12.31 -8.88 10.17
C ILE A 10 -11.77 -9.86 9.13
N PRO A 11 -10.94 -10.86 9.49
CA PRO A 11 -10.44 -11.86 8.55
C PRO A 11 -11.56 -12.60 7.80
N PHE A 12 -12.76 -12.64 8.39
CA PHE A 12 -13.97 -13.19 7.77
C PHE A 12 -14.59 -12.28 6.70
N GLY A 13 -14.35 -10.97 6.69
CA GLY A 13 -14.99 -10.05 5.74
C GLY A 13 -14.58 -10.32 4.29
N TYR A 14 -13.29 -10.59 4.06
CA TYR A 14 -12.80 -11.05 2.75
C TYR A 14 -13.39 -12.41 2.38
N LEU A 15 -13.47 -13.35 3.33
CA LEU A 15 -14.06 -14.67 3.09
C LEU A 15 -15.53 -14.55 2.67
N PHE A 16 -16.32 -13.71 3.36
CA PHE A 16 -17.72 -13.45 3.00
C PHE A 16 -17.85 -12.72 1.67
N PHE A 17 -16.99 -11.75 1.40
CA PHE A 17 -16.98 -11.01 0.13
C PHE A 17 -16.69 -11.94 -1.05
N PHE A 18 -15.57 -12.68 -1.00
CA PHE A 18 -15.20 -13.63 -2.05
C PHE A 18 -16.19 -14.80 -2.14
N GLY A 19 -16.70 -15.29 -1.01
CA GLY A 19 -17.75 -16.31 -0.98
C GLY A 19 -19.05 -15.83 -1.63
N GLY A 20 -19.48 -14.60 -1.34
CA GLY A 20 -20.65 -13.97 -1.97
C GLY A 20 -20.45 -13.73 -3.47
N LEU A 21 -19.26 -13.28 -3.87
CA LEU A 21 -18.90 -13.08 -5.28
C LEU A 21 -18.89 -14.40 -6.05
N LEU A 22 -18.35 -15.47 -5.45
CA LEU A 22 -18.38 -16.82 -6.00
C LEU A 22 -19.82 -17.32 -6.16
N ALA A 23 -20.66 -17.15 -5.13
CA ALA A 23 -22.07 -17.54 -5.19
C ALA A 23 -22.84 -16.77 -6.28
N LEU A 24 -22.56 -15.48 -6.47
CA LEU A 24 -23.15 -14.65 -7.50
C LEU A 24 -22.77 -15.11 -8.92
N VAL A 25 -21.51 -15.46 -9.15
CA VAL A 25 -21.04 -16.00 -10.43
C VAL A 25 -21.63 -17.38 -10.70
N ILE A 26 -21.64 -18.28 -9.71
CA ILE A 26 -22.24 -19.62 -9.85
C ILE A 26 -23.75 -19.52 -10.13
N GLY A 27 -24.46 -18.65 -9.42
CA GLY A 27 -25.89 -18.40 -9.65
C GLY A 27 -26.15 -17.83 -11.04
N GLY A 28 -25.31 -16.89 -11.49
CA GLY A 28 -25.39 -16.34 -12.85
C GLY A 28 -25.17 -17.40 -13.92
N LEU A 29 -24.14 -18.24 -13.78
CA LEU A 29 -23.87 -19.37 -14.69
C LEU A 29 -25.03 -20.37 -14.71
N TYR A 30 -25.59 -20.69 -13.54
CA TYR A 30 -26.77 -21.56 -13.45
C TYR A 30 -27.95 -21.00 -14.25
N LEU A 31 -28.25 -19.70 -14.12
CA LEU A 31 -29.34 -19.06 -14.87
C LEU A 31 -29.09 -19.05 -16.38
N VAL A 32 -27.83 -18.84 -16.81
CA VAL A 32 -27.45 -18.91 -18.22
C VAL A 32 -27.65 -20.32 -18.76
N ILE A 33 -27.14 -21.35 -18.06
CA ILE A 33 -27.26 -22.76 -18.49
C ILE A 33 -28.72 -23.20 -18.47
N ALA A 34 -29.45 -22.93 -17.39
CA ALA A 34 -30.86 -23.28 -17.29
C ALA A 34 -31.71 -22.57 -18.35
N GLY A 35 -31.45 -21.29 -18.60
CA GLY A 35 -32.12 -20.51 -19.65
C GLY A 35 -31.76 -20.94 -21.07
N ALA A 36 -30.55 -21.45 -21.30
CA ALA A 36 -30.14 -22.01 -22.60
C ALA A 36 -30.75 -23.40 -22.86
N LEU A 37 -30.91 -24.22 -21.80
CA LEU A 37 -31.53 -25.54 -21.87
C LEU A 37 -33.07 -25.47 -21.93
N ARG A 38 -33.67 -24.41 -21.39
CA ARG A 38 -35.12 -24.17 -21.44
C ARG A 38 -35.46 -23.29 -22.65
N ARG A 39 -36.68 -23.48 -23.20
CA ARG A 39 -37.16 -22.89 -24.47
C ARG A 39 -36.92 -21.36 -24.58
N PRO A 40 -36.88 -20.78 -25.80
CA PRO A 40 -36.51 -19.38 -26.10
C PRO A 40 -37.39 -18.26 -25.50
N ARG A 41 -38.34 -18.60 -24.62
CA ARG A 41 -39.22 -17.65 -23.91
C ARG A 41 -38.60 -17.11 -22.62
N GLU A 42 -37.55 -17.73 -22.07
CA GLU A 42 -36.89 -17.31 -20.84
C GLU A 42 -35.59 -16.51 -21.08
N ARG A 43 -35.55 -15.68 -22.13
CA ARG A 43 -34.40 -14.80 -22.44
C ARG A 43 -33.99 -13.91 -21.28
N ALA A 44 -34.95 -13.58 -20.39
CA ALA A 44 -34.70 -12.83 -19.17
C ALA A 44 -33.73 -13.55 -18.21
N GLY A 45 -33.80 -14.87 -18.10
CA GLY A 45 -32.89 -15.66 -17.26
C GLY A 45 -31.45 -15.63 -17.78
N ILE A 46 -31.28 -15.74 -19.10
CA ILE A 46 -29.96 -15.64 -19.74
C ILE A 46 -29.37 -14.24 -19.56
N ALA A 47 -30.17 -13.19 -19.78
CA ALA A 47 -29.71 -11.81 -19.61
C ALA A 47 -29.32 -11.51 -18.15
N CYS A 48 -30.15 -11.92 -17.19
CA CYS A 48 -29.88 -11.76 -15.77
C CYS A 48 -28.62 -12.52 -15.33
N GLY A 49 -28.47 -13.78 -15.76
CA GLY A 49 -27.30 -14.58 -15.44
C GLY A 49 -26.01 -14.02 -16.05
N THR A 50 -26.08 -13.53 -17.30
CA THR A 50 -24.94 -12.87 -17.96
C THR A 50 -24.52 -11.60 -17.23
N PHE A 51 -25.49 -10.78 -16.80
CA PHE A 51 -25.23 -9.58 -16.01
C PHE A 51 -24.56 -9.91 -14.67
N MET A 52 -25.02 -10.95 -13.95
CA MET A 52 -24.40 -11.39 -12.70
C MET A 52 -22.96 -11.83 -12.92
N VAL A 53 -22.68 -12.67 -13.94
CA VAL A 53 -21.31 -13.10 -14.24
C VAL A 53 -20.42 -11.89 -14.58
N ALA A 54 -20.91 -10.95 -15.39
CA ALA A 54 -20.16 -9.74 -15.74
C ALA A 54 -19.89 -8.85 -14.51
N LEU A 55 -20.89 -8.66 -13.64
CA LEU A 55 -20.75 -7.90 -12.40
C LEU A 55 -19.74 -8.56 -11.44
N GLY A 56 -19.84 -9.88 -11.25
CA GLY A 56 -18.89 -10.63 -10.42
C GLY A 56 -17.46 -10.55 -10.96
N GLY A 57 -17.28 -10.69 -12.28
CA GLY A 57 -15.99 -10.52 -12.94
C GLY A 57 -15.43 -9.11 -12.79
N TRP A 58 -16.26 -8.08 -12.97
CA TRP A 58 -15.86 -6.68 -12.80
C TRP A 58 -15.46 -6.36 -11.36
N LEU A 59 -16.25 -6.81 -10.37
CA LEU A 59 -15.95 -6.64 -8.96
C LEU A 59 -14.65 -7.36 -8.58
N PHE A 60 -14.44 -8.59 -9.05
CA PHE A 60 -13.19 -9.33 -8.85
C PHE A 60 -12.00 -8.59 -9.45
N TRP A 61 -12.12 -8.12 -10.70
CA TRP A 61 -11.04 -7.39 -11.36
C TRP A 61 -10.69 -6.09 -10.64
N SER A 62 -11.70 -5.35 -10.17
CA SER A 62 -11.49 -4.12 -9.40
C SER A 62 -10.79 -4.38 -8.06
N ALA A 63 -11.12 -5.50 -7.39
CA ALA A 63 -10.48 -5.92 -6.15
C ALA A 63 -9.04 -6.41 -6.38
N ALA A 64 -8.83 -7.25 -7.40
CA ALA A 64 -7.51 -7.78 -7.75
C ALA A 64 -6.54 -6.68 -8.23
N GLY A 65 -7.05 -5.71 -9.00
CA GLY A 65 -6.27 -4.57 -9.48
C GLY A 65 -5.87 -3.58 -8.39
N ALA A 66 -6.53 -3.60 -7.23
CA ALA A 66 -6.22 -2.70 -6.12
C ALA A 66 -5.05 -3.17 -5.23
N GLY A 67 -4.65 -4.45 -5.32
CA GLY A 67 -3.68 -5.07 -4.41
C GLY A 67 -2.26 -5.24 -4.94
N GLY A 68 -1.99 -4.92 -6.22
CA GLY A 68 -0.76 -5.35 -6.87
C GLY A 68 0.53 -4.64 -6.45
N ASN A 69 0.43 -3.45 -5.85
CA ASN A 69 1.60 -2.57 -5.76
C ASN A 69 1.98 -2.19 -4.34
N LEU A 70 1.27 -2.68 -3.32
CA LEU A 70 1.56 -2.36 -1.92
C LEU A 70 2.01 -3.59 -1.15
N ASP A 71 3.22 -3.54 -0.62
CA ASP A 71 3.74 -4.51 0.33
C ASP A 71 3.91 -3.84 1.70
N LEU A 72 2.98 -4.16 2.62
CA LEU A 72 2.99 -3.70 4.01
C LEU A 72 4.03 -4.43 4.88
N ASN A 73 4.57 -5.56 4.40
CA ASN A 73 5.50 -6.41 5.13
C ASN A 73 6.92 -6.35 4.56
N ALA A 74 7.20 -5.35 3.72
CA ALA A 74 8.51 -5.15 3.13
C ALA A 74 9.59 -4.99 4.21
N SER A 75 10.67 -5.77 4.11
CA SER A 75 11.79 -5.73 5.04
C SER A 75 12.99 -5.03 4.41
N TYR A 76 13.42 -3.94 5.05
CA TYR A 76 14.57 -3.16 4.61
C TYR A 76 15.69 -3.18 5.65
N SER A 77 16.95 -3.21 5.21
CA SER A 77 18.08 -2.96 6.10
C SER A 77 18.11 -1.48 6.51
N SER A 78 18.75 -1.16 7.63
CA SER A 78 18.94 0.24 8.05
C SER A 78 19.69 1.06 6.99
N GLU A 79 20.61 0.44 6.26
CA GLU A 79 21.36 1.08 5.18
C GLU A 79 20.46 1.52 4.03
N THR A 80 19.47 0.69 3.66
CA THR A 80 18.50 1.04 2.62
C THR A 80 17.62 2.21 3.03
N LEU A 81 17.37 2.41 4.33
CA LEU A 81 16.49 3.46 4.83
C LEU A 81 17.18 4.82 4.94
N VAL A 82 18.50 4.83 5.06
CA VAL A 82 19.32 6.06 5.08
C VAL A 82 19.12 6.83 3.78
N GLY A 83 18.98 8.14 3.88
CA GLY A 83 18.82 9.02 2.73
C GLY A 83 17.78 10.11 2.95
N LYS A 84 17.38 10.76 1.86
CA LYS A 84 16.38 11.82 1.85
C LYS A 84 15.00 11.24 1.54
N TRP A 85 14.00 11.79 2.19
CA TRP A 85 12.62 11.42 2.02
C TRP A 85 11.75 12.68 1.93
N GLU A 86 10.67 12.60 1.16
CA GLU A 86 9.83 13.75 0.85
C GLU A 86 8.34 13.44 0.97
N GLN A 87 7.59 14.39 1.51
CA GLN A 87 6.13 14.38 1.50
C GLN A 87 5.62 15.82 1.42
N ASP A 88 4.88 16.15 0.36
CA ASP A 88 4.20 17.45 0.20
C ASP A 88 5.13 18.66 0.50
N GLY A 89 6.39 18.59 0.06
CA GLY A 89 7.43 19.60 0.30
C GLY A 89 8.16 19.50 1.66
N SER A 90 7.68 18.67 2.58
CA SER A 90 8.37 18.31 3.83
C SER A 90 9.52 17.37 3.52
N ILE A 91 10.70 17.59 4.11
CA ILE A 91 11.89 16.79 3.87
C ILE A 91 12.37 16.14 5.16
N LEU A 92 12.47 14.82 5.16
CA LEU A 92 13.05 14.01 6.23
C LEU A 92 14.37 13.40 5.75
N VAL A 93 15.45 13.58 6.49
CA VAL A 93 16.77 13.02 6.18
C VAL A 93 17.15 12.06 7.29
N LEU A 94 17.39 10.80 6.94
CA LEU A 94 17.87 9.76 7.86
C LEU A 94 19.37 9.57 7.65
N ASN A 95 20.15 9.79 8.71
CA ASN A 95 21.60 9.66 8.68
C ASN A 95 22.04 8.27 9.17
N LYS A 96 23.21 7.82 8.70
CA LYS A 96 23.81 6.52 9.07
C LYS A 96 24.13 6.40 10.56
N ASP A 97 24.33 7.52 11.26
CA ASP A 97 24.61 7.56 12.69
C ASP A 97 23.35 7.40 13.57
N GLY A 98 22.19 7.16 12.97
CA GLY A 98 20.92 7.04 13.68
C GLY A 98 20.31 8.39 14.07
N THR A 99 20.77 9.51 13.51
CA THR A 99 20.12 10.82 13.65
C THR A 99 19.21 11.12 12.47
N PHE A 100 18.20 11.95 12.68
CA PHE A 100 17.38 12.48 11.61
C PHE A 100 17.21 14.00 11.70
N VAL A 101 16.92 14.61 10.56
CA VAL A 101 16.52 16.00 10.43
C VAL A 101 15.24 16.07 9.60
N CYS A 102 14.24 16.79 10.07
CA CYS A 102 12.98 17.03 9.36
C CYS A 102 12.77 18.54 9.20
N SER A 103 12.41 18.98 7.99
CA SER A 103 12.31 20.39 7.63
C SER A 103 11.12 20.68 6.72
N ASN A 104 10.81 21.97 6.56
CA ASN A 104 9.74 22.52 5.72
C ASN A 104 8.29 22.27 6.20
N GLY A 105 8.10 22.04 7.50
CA GLY A 105 6.75 21.97 8.10
C GLY A 105 6.01 20.66 7.79
N GLY A 106 4.68 20.71 7.74
CA GLY A 106 3.85 19.54 7.44
C GLY A 106 4.03 18.39 8.45
N GLU A 107 4.31 17.19 7.95
CA GLU A 107 4.49 16.00 8.78
C GLU A 107 5.72 16.13 9.71
N CYS A 108 6.69 16.99 9.38
CA CYS A 108 7.83 17.27 10.27
C CYS A 108 7.43 17.92 11.60
N THR A 109 6.23 18.51 11.70
CA THR A 109 5.71 19.01 13.00
C THR A 109 5.43 17.88 13.97
N THR A 110 5.07 16.70 13.46
CA THR A 110 4.89 15.48 14.25
C THR A 110 6.23 14.93 14.69
N PHE A 111 7.15 14.69 13.74
CA PHE A 111 8.47 14.12 14.00
C PHE A 111 9.38 15.01 14.85
N GLY A 112 9.20 16.33 14.77
CA GLY A 112 10.17 17.31 15.29
C GLY A 112 11.28 17.61 14.29
N GLU A 113 11.97 18.74 14.48
CA GLU A 113 12.98 19.20 13.52
C GLU A 113 14.21 18.30 13.46
N ARG A 114 14.58 17.69 14.60
CA ARG A 114 15.75 16.80 14.72
C ARG A 114 15.51 15.76 15.79
N GLY A 115 16.16 14.61 15.66
CA GLY A 115 16.08 13.57 16.67
C GLY A 115 16.95 12.36 16.34
N ARG A 116 16.62 11.24 16.98
CA ARG A 116 17.21 9.94 16.69
C ARG A 116 16.19 9.01 16.07
N TRP A 117 16.64 8.14 15.18
CA TRP A 117 15.84 7.07 14.64
C TRP A 117 16.55 5.73 14.85
N ASN A 118 15.78 4.66 15.01
CA ASN A 118 16.32 3.32 15.09
C ASN A 118 15.32 2.30 14.56
N LYS A 119 15.81 1.24 13.91
CA LYS A 119 14.97 0.10 13.54
C LYS A 119 14.80 -0.79 14.78
N ARG A 120 13.56 -1.13 15.13
CA ARG A 120 13.28 -1.99 16.28
C ARG A 120 13.82 -3.40 16.05
N ARG A 121 14.37 -4.02 17.10
CA ARG A 121 14.81 -5.43 17.04
C ARG A 121 13.57 -6.32 17.00
N GLY A 122 13.50 -7.20 16.00
CA GLY A 122 12.42 -8.19 15.86
C GLY A 122 11.19 -7.71 15.09
N GLY A 123 11.21 -6.51 14.50
CA GLY A 123 10.12 -5.98 13.67
C GLY A 123 10.61 -5.17 12.48
N ASN A 124 9.67 -4.72 11.64
CA ASN A 124 9.94 -3.80 10.53
C ASN A 124 9.78 -2.33 10.94
N ASP A 125 9.33 -2.08 12.17
CA ASP A 125 9.03 -0.74 12.66
C ASP A 125 10.32 0.07 12.91
N ILE A 126 10.18 1.36 12.69
CA ILE A 126 11.19 2.38 12.94
C ILE A 126 10.65 3.30 14.02
N GLU A 127 11.46 3.47 15.04
CA GLU A 127 11.22 4.38 16.13
C GLU A 127 11.92 5.70 15.85
N PHE A 128 11.22 6.81 16.02
CA PHE A 128 11.72 8.17 15.93
C PHE A 128 11.56 8.84 17.29
N VAL A 129 12.65 9.37 17.82
CA VAL A 129 12.70 10.02 19.14
C VAL A 129 13.13 11.47 18.97
N SER A 130 12.26 12.40 19.34
CA SER A 130 12.55 13.84 19.32
C SER A 130 11.85 14.55 20.48
N SER A 131 12.57 15.42 21.19
CA SER A 131 12.01 16.27 22.25
C SER A 131 11.14 15.52 23.28
N GLY A 132 11.54 14.31 23.65
CA GLY A 132 10.82 13.46 24.61
C GLY A 132 9.58 12.74 24.06
N LYS A 133 9.30 12.86 22.76
CA LYS A 133 8.25 12.11 22.06
C LYS A 133 8.87 10.96 21.28
N THR A 134 8.18 9.82 21.29
CA THR A 134 8.48 8.66 20.48
C THR A 134 7.37 8.46 19.46
N ILE A 135 7.74 8.27 18.20
CA ILE A 135 6.84 8.02 17.08
C ILE A 135 7.28 6.75 16.38
N GLU A 136 6.33 5.85 16.13
CA GLU A 136 6.57 4.60 15.42
C GLU A 136 6.00 4.70 14.01
N ARG A 137 6.76 4.16 13.04
CA ARG A 137 6.41 4.11 11.61
C ARG A 137 6.89 2.80 11.02
N ALA A 138 6.27 2.34 9.93
CA ALA A 138 6.87 1.28 9.11
C ALA A 138 7.23 1.76 7.72
N PRO A 139 8.35 1.27 7.17
CA PRO A 139 8.61 1.32 5.75
C PRO A 139 7.73 0.30 5.02
N VAL A 140 7.15 0.71 3.91
CA VAL A 140 6.32 -0.12 3.02
C VAL A 140 6.77 0.08 1.58
N SER A 141 6.57 -0.93 0.73
CA SER A 141 6.77 -0.79 -0.72
C SER A 141 5.46 -0.35 -1.35
N TYR A 142 5.46 0.74 -2.11
CA TYR A 142 4.32 1.14 -2.94
C TYR A 142 4.79 1.55 -4.33
N ASN A 143 4.32 0.87 -5.38
CA ASN A 143 4.75 1.10 -6.77
C ASN A 143 6.28 1.06 -6.94
N GLU A 144 6.96 0.09 -6.33
CA GLU A 144 8.44 -0.06 -6.33
C GLU A 144 9.22 1.06 -5.61
N GLU A 145 8.51 2.05 -5.05
CA GLU A 145 9.06 3.10 -4.21
C GLU A 145 8.91 2.72 -2.72
N ILE A 146 9.80 3.26 -1.88
CA ILE A 146 9.75 3.01 -0.43
C ILE A 146 9.08 4.21 0.22
N TRP A 147 8.08 3.93 1.06
CA TRP A 147 7.28 4.93 1.76
C TRP A 147 7.24 4.65 3.26
N PHE A 148 7.06 5.68 4.08
CA PHE A 148 6.62 5.48 5.46
C PHE A 148 5.10 5.49 5.58
N THR A 149 4.59 4.69 6.51
CA THR A 149 3.19 4.70 6.93
C THR A 149 3.07 4.73 8.44
N ASP A 150 1.92 5.21 8.92
CA ASP A 150 1.47 4.95 10.27
C ASP A 150 1.15 3.46 10.40
N LEU A 151 1.66 2.83 11.45
CA LEU A 151 1.19 1.52 11.89
C LEU A 151 0.43 1.69 13.20
N SER A 152 -0.85 1.34 13.17
CA SER A 152 -1.66 1.13 14.37
C SER A 152 -1.60 -0.35 14.78
N GLY A 153 -0.40 -0.84 15.12
CA GLY A 153 -0.15 -2.18 15.71
C GLY A 153 -0.39 -3.40 14.80
N ASP A 154 -1.48 -3.42 14.04
CA ASP A 154 -1.87 -4.51 13.14
C ASP A 154 -1.60 -4.10 11.68
N PRO A 155 -0.82 -4.87 10.89
CA PRO A 155 -0.59 -4.59 9.47
C PRO A 155 -1.89 -4.55 8.65
N ASP A 156 -2.95 -5.25 9.08
CA ASP A 156 -4.26 -5.20 8.42
C ASP A 156 -5.05 -3.92 8.76
N MET A 157 -4.61 -3.16 9.77
CA MET A 157 -5.20 -1.88 10.19
C MET A 157 -4.49 -0.65 9.63
N TRP A 158 -3.75 -0.81 8.53
CA TRP A 158 -3.19 0.34 7.81
C TRP A 158 -4.27 1.36 7.43
N ASN A 159 -4.06 2.63 7.80
CA ASN A 159 -5.01 3.72 7.56
C ASN A 159 -5.03 4.25 6.11
N GLY A 160 -4.21 3.68 5.21
CA GLY A 160 -4.14 4.12 3.82
C GLY A 160 -3.27 5.36 3.58
N ARG A 161 -2.64 5.91 4.62
CA ARG A 161 -1.83 7.12 4.51
C ARG A 161 -0.38 6.76 4.23
N LEU A 162 0.08 7.06 3.01
CA LEU A 162 1.50 7.09 2.69
C LEU A 162 2.04 8.48 3.06
N MET A 163 3.21 8.51 3.69
CA MET A 163 3.85 9.74 4.15
C MET A 163 5.08 10.05 3.30
N PHE A 164 6.25 10.03 3.92
CA PHE A 164 7.53 10.27 3.30
C PHE A 164 7.85 9.18 2.28
N ARG A 165 8.06 9.58 1.03
CA ARG A 165 8.64 8.74 -0.03
C ARG A 165 10.15 8.90 -0.03
N GLN A 166 10.89 7.80 -0.15
CA GLN A 166 12.32 7.88 -0.31
C GLN A 166 12.71 8.48 -1.66
N ILE A 167 13.49 9.56 -1.64
CA ILE A 167 14.12 10.11 -2.83
C ILE A 167 15.36 9.27 -3.11
N ARG A 168 15.28 8.35 -4.08
CA ARG A 168 16.49 7.75 -4.65
C ARG A 168 17.17 8.83 -5.49
N GLU A 169 18.31 9.35 -5.03
CA GLU A 169 19.15 10.15 -5.90
C GLU A 169 19.51 9.26 -7.12
N PRO A 170 19.21 9.70 -8.36
CA PRO A 170 19.57 8.91 -9.53
C PRO A 170 21.09 8.70 -9.52
N ALA A 171 21.53 7.48 -9.81
CA ALA A 171 22.94 7.09 -9.83
C ALA A 171 23.74 7.73 -10.99
N ASN A 172 23.47 8.99 -11.33
CA ASN A 172 24.14 9.76 -12.37
C ASN A 172 24.96 10.88 -11.71
N HIS A 173 26.26 10.61 -11.53
CA HIS A 173 27.39 11.52 -11.74
C HIS A 173 28.64 11.06 -10.95
N LEU A 174 29.10 9.85 -11.25
CA LEU A 174 30.52 9.48 -11.11
C LEU A 174 30.99 8.94 -12.45
N ILE A 175 30.97 9.78 -13.48
CA ILE A 175 31.88 9.61 -14.61
C ILE A 175 33.12 10.40 -14.21
N ASP A 176 34.11 9.66 -13.71
CA ASP A 176 35.50 10.11 -13.64
C ASP A 176 35.87 10.79 -14.96
N ARG A 177 36.00 12.12 -14.92
CA ARG A 177 36.81 12.80 -15.92
C ARG A 177 38.26 12.66 -15.45
N PRO A 178 39.11 11.85 -16.11
CA PRO A 178 40.53 11.88 -15.81
C PRO A 178 41.04 13.30 -16.02
N ALA A 179 41.79 13.81 -15.06
CA ALA A 179 42.49 15.08 -15.16
C ALA A 179 43.34 15.07 -16.43
N ALA A 180 43.01 15.94 -17.38
CA ALA A 180 43.88 16.22 -18.50
C ALA A 180 45.17 16.83 -17.94
N ARG A 181 46.30 16.21 -18.31
CA ARG A 181 47.65 16.74 -18.09
C ARG A 181 47.91 17.93 -18.99
#